data_AF-A0A6V7M3P2-F1
#
_entry.id   AF-A0A6V7M3P2-F1
#
_cell.length_a   1.000
_cell.length_b   1.000
_cell.length_c   1.000
_cell.angle_alpha   90.00
_cell.angle_beta   90.00
_cell.angle_gamma   90.00
#
_symmetry.space_group_name_H-M   'P 1'
#
loop_
_entity.id
_entity.type
_entity.pdbx_description
1 polymer ?
#
loop_
_entity_poly.entity_id
_entity_poly.type
_entity_poly.pdbx_seq_one_letter_code
_entity_poly.pdbx_strand_id
1 'polypeptide(L)'
;IDVYGKCGRLECDKTYEGECYDMLERDYFFYFAFENTLCKDYVTEKFFLPMQHYVLPVVYGGADYLKFAPPHSYINAQDFNTTAELAEFLLALTQNPTKYASYFWWKKYYSYEDTTHSTLCDLCEKLHNDKIPKTVNNFEEYYIKDQCYSPYNLSWMQAIYQR
;
A
#
# COMPACT_ATOMS: atom_id res chain seq x y z
N ILE A 1 13.26 11.29 6.89
CA ILE A 1 12.76 10.03 6.31
C ILE A 1 13.76 8.98 6.72
N ASP A 2 13.28 7.99 7.46
CA ASP A 2 14.09 6.88 7.93
C ASP A 2 13.79 5.68 7.04
N VAL A 3 14.85 5.02 6.57
CA VAL A 3 14.74 3.92 5.60
C VAL A 3 15.25 2.65 6.26
N TYR A 4 14.33 1.71 6.46
CA TYR A 4 14.59 0.41 7.08
C TYR A 4 14.78 -0.68 6.03
N GLY A 5 15.67 -1.63 6.30
CA GLY A 5 15.97 -2.76 5.44
C GLY A 5 17.11 -2.48 4.45
N LYS A 6 17.23 -3.33 3.42
CA LYS A 6 18.41 -3.38 2.54
C LYS A 6 18.66 -2.10 1.72
N CYS A 7 17.65 -1.25 1.55
CA CYS A 7 17.77 0.02 0.84
C CYS A 7 18.24 1.18 1.75
N GLY A 8 18.35 0.95 3.06
CA GLY A 8 18.74 1.94 4.06
C GLY A 8 19.84 1.45 4.98
N ARG A 9 20.05 2.19 6.07
CA ARG A 9 21.03 1.83 7.12
C ARG A 9 20.38 1.37 8.43
N LEU A 10 19.07 1.55 8.54
CA LEU A 10 18.31 1.11 9.70
C LEU A 10 17.76 -0.29 9.44
N GLU A 11 17.61 -1.06 10.49
CA GLU A 11 17.13 -2.43 10.39
C GLU A 11 15.96 -2.62 11.35
N CYS A 12 14.96 -3.34 10.85
CA CYS A 12 13.92 -3.94 11.66
C CYS A 12 14.04 -5.44 11.41
N ASP A 13 14.68 -6.15 12.34
CA ASP A 13 14.80 -7.60 12.24
C ASP A 13 13.43 -8.22 12.43
N LYS A 14 13.11 -9.25 11.63
CA LYS A 14 11.87 -10.02 11.77
C LYS A 14 11.70 -10.64 13.16
N THR A 15 12.81 -10.87 13.86
CA THR A 15 12.82 -11.36 15.24
C THR A 15 12.17 -10.36 16.21
N TYR A 16 12.23 -9.06 15.91
CA TYR A 16 11.68 -7.96 16.73
C TYR A 16 10.57 -7.20 16.00
N GLU A 17 9.85 -7.87 15.10
CA GLU A 17 8.86 -7.23 14.23
C GLU A 17 7.78 -6.46 15.02
N GLY A 18 7.32 -7.00 16.15
CA GLY A 18 6.37 -6.29 17.03
C GLY A 18 6.91 -4.98 17.57
N GLU A 19 8.17 -4.94 18.00
CA GLU A 19 8.82 -3.72 18.51
C GLU A 19 8.96 -2.66 17.42
N CYS A 20 9.18 -3.10 16.17
CA CYS A 20 9.23 -2.19 15.04
C CYS A 20 7.87 -1.56 14.75
N TYR A 21 6.77 -2.31 14.87
CA TYR A 21 5.44 -1.76 14.70
C TYR A 21 5.05 -0.83 15.86
N ASP A 22 5.44 -1.16 17.09
CA ASP A 22 5.26 -0.26 18.24
C ASP A 22 6.04 1.06 18.05
N MET A 23 7.28 0.97 17.57
CA MET A 23 8.07 2.13 17.16
C MET A 23 7.38 2.89 16.02
N LEU A 24 6.84 2.19 15.03
CA LEU A 24 6.17 2.80 13.89
C LEU A 24 4.98 3.66 14.32
N GLU A 25 4.14 3.16 15.23
CA GLU A 25 2.99 3.91 15.76
C GLU A 25 3.39 5.09 16.64
N ARG A 26 4.47 4.93 17.41
CA ARG A 26 4.91 5.94 18.38
C ARG A 26 5.68 7.09 17.73
N ASP A 27 6.57 6.76 16.79
CA ASP A 27 7.61 7.68 16.34
C ASP A 27 7.34 8.24 14.93
N TYR A 28 6.42 7.65 14.16
CA TYR A 28 6.16 8.04 12.77
C TYR A 28 4.70 8.40 12.50
N PHE A 29 4.51 9.47 11.72
CA PHE A 29 3.19 9.82 11.17
C PHE A 29 2.84 9.00 9.91
N PHE A 30 3.84 8.61 9.13
CA PHE A 30 3.61 8.05 7.80
C PHE A 30 4.43 6.80 7.56
N TYR A 31 3.83 5.83 6.89
CA TYR A 31 4.51 4.65 6.36
C TYR A 31 4.40 4.65 4.83
N PHE A 32 5.54 4.58 4.14
CA PHE A 32 5.58 4.60 2.67
C PHE A 32 5.36 3.19 2.12
N ALA A 33 4.11 2.90 1.74
CA ALA A 33 3.63 1.62 1.22
C ALA A 33 3.73 1.57 -0.32
N PHE A 34 4.95 1.73 -0.85
CA PHE A 34 5.17 1.81 -2.29
C PHE A 34 5.31 0.42 -2.90
N GLU A 35 4.62 0.17 -4.01
CA GLU A 35 4.73 -1.08 -4.73
C GLU A 35 5.91 -1.09 -5.70
N ASN A 36 6.50 -2.27 -5.87
CA ASN A 36 7.64 -2.46 -6.78
C ASN A 36 7.22 -2.34 -8.25
N THR A 37 5.94 -2.49 -8.56
CA THR A 37 5.39 -2.37 -9.91
C THR A 37 3.96 -1.85 -9.83
N LEU A 38 3.59 -0.96 -10.76
CA LEU A 38 2.26 -0.38 -10.77
C LEU A 38 1.35 -1.21 -11.65
N CYS A 39 0.71 -2.19 -11.04
CA CYS A 39 -0.25 -3.04 -11.72
C CYS A 39 -1.66 -2.82 -11.17
N LYS A 40 -2.65 -2.96 -12.05
CA LYS A 40 -4.04 -3.08 -11.63
C LYS A 40 -4.19 -4.20 -10.61
N ASP A 41 -4.94 -3.92 -9.55
CA ASP A 41 -5.27 -4.87 -8.48
C ASP A 41 -4.06 -5.45 -7.71
N TYR A 42 -2.83 -4.94 -7.94
CA TYR A 42 -1.63 -5.34 -7.19
C TYR A 42 -1.46 -4.49 -5.93
N VAL A 43 -1.94 -5.03 -4.82
CA VAL A 43 -1.81 -4.45 -3.47
C VAL A 43 -1.25 -5.53 -2.56
N THR A 44 -0.13 -5.24 -1.89
CA THR A 44 0.61 -6.24 -1.12
C THR A 44 0.60 -5.95 0.39
N GLU A 45 1.34 -6.74 1.16
CA GLU A 45 1.54 -6.58 2.59
C GLU A 45 1.96 -5.15 2.97
N LYS A 46 2.70 -4.46 2.09
CA LYS A 46 3.16 -3.08 2.31
C LYS A 46 2.02 -2.13 2.62
N PHE A 47 0.84 -2.35 2.04
CA PHE A 47 -0.34 -1.56 2.33
C PHE A 47 -1.12 -2.07 3.54
N PHE A 48 -1.33 -3.39 3.64
CA PHE A 48 -2.19 -3.95 4.68
C PHE A 48 -1.56 -3.94 6.08
N LEU A 49 -0.24 -4.10 6.19
CA LEU A 49 0.48 -4.06 7.46
C LEU A 49 0.30 -2.71 8.18
N PRO A 50 0.63 -1.53 7.60
CA PRO A 50 0.41 -0.25 8.30
C PRO A 50 -1.07 0.04 8.57
N MET A 51 -2.01 -0.52 7.80
CA MET A 51 -3.44 -0.39 8.07
C MET A 51 -3.86 -1.05 9.39
N GLN A 52 -3.14 -2.08 9.86
CA GLN A 52 -3.38 -2.68 11.18
C GLN A 52 -2.98 -1.75 12.33
N HIS A 53 -2.12 -0.76 12.05
CA HIS A 53 -1.48 0.11 13.03
C HIS A 53 -2.01 1.55 12.98
N TYR A 54 -1.69 2.37 13.99
CA TYR A 54 -2.03 3.81 14.02
C TYR A 54 -1.01 4.70 13.30
N VAL A 55 -0.64 4.30 12.08
CA VAL A 55 0.21 5.06 11.17
C VAL A 55 -0.52 5.26 9.84
N LEU A 56 -0.32 6.41 9.19
CA LEU A 56 -1.03 6.70 7.94
C LEU A 56 -0.22 6.20 6.72
N PRO A 57 -0.71 5.21 5.95
CA PRO A 57 -0.01 4.76 4.75
C PRO A 57 -0.03 5.81 3.64
N VAL A 58 1.14 6.04 3.05
CA VAL A 58 1.33 6.77 1.79
C VAL A 58 1.61 5.75 0.70
N VAL A 59 0.67 5.59 -0.23
CA VAL A 59 0.70 4.53 -1.24
C VAL A 59 1.20 5.05 -2.58
N TYR A 60 1.85 4.17 -3.32
CA TYR A 60 2.19 4.37 -4.72
C TYR A 60 2.06 3.02 -5.44
N GLY A 61 0.98 2.83 -6.20
CA GLY A 61 0.58 1.56 -6.78
C GLY A 61 -0.35 1.74 -7.98
N GLY A 62 -0.49 0.72 -8.83
CA GLY A 62 -1.39 0.77 -9.99
C GLY A 62 -2.84 0.38 -9.68
N ALA A 63 -3.13 0.04 -8.42
CA ALA A 63 -4.43 -0.46 -7.99
C ALA A 63 -5.43 0.66 -7.70
N ASP A 64 -6.70 0.34 -7.85
CA ASP A 64 -7.80 1.15 -7.32
C ASP A 64 -8.00 0.83 -5.83
N TYR A 65 -7.30 1.57 -4.97
CA TYR A 65 -7.28 1.35 -3.52
C TYR A 65 -8.66 1.47 -2.86
N LEU A 66 -9.64 2.13 -3.47
CA LEU A 66 -11.01 2.21 -2.96
C LEU A 66 -11.72 0.84 -2.95
N LYS A 67 -11.22 -0.14 -3.71
CA LYS A 67 -11.70 -1.53 -3.67
C LYS A 67 -11.16 -2.30 -2.46
N PHE A 68 -10.06 -1.84 -1.87
CA PHE A 68 -9.30 -2.58 -0.86
C PHE A 68 -9.33 -1.91 0.52
N ALA A 69 -9.66 -0.61 0.59
CA ALA A 69 -9.72 0.13 1.83
C ALA A 69 -10.81 1.21 1.83
N PRO A 70 -11.31 1.58 3.02
CA PRO A 70 -12.22 2.70 3.17
C PRO A 70 -11.65 3.99 2.57
N PRO A 71 -12.48 4.86 1.98
CA PRO A 71 -12.01 6.15 1.50
C PRO A 71 -11.43 6.98 2.65
N HIS A 72 -10.46 7.84 2.33
CA HIS A 72 -9.80 8.70 3.33
C HIS A 72 -9.11 7.91 4.46
N SER A 73 -8.58 6.72 4.16
CA SER A 73 -7.76 5.91 5.09
C SER A 73 -6.28 5.86 4.71
N TYR A 74 -5.90 6.43 3.57
CA TYR A 74 -4.55 6.44 3.01
C TYR A 74 -4.33 7.73 2.21
N ILE A 75 -3.08 8.00 1.85
CA ILE A 75 -2.70 9.08 0.95
C ILE A 75 -2.12 8.46 -0.31
N ASN A 76 -2.70 8.74 -1.48
CA ASN A 76 -2.16 8.26 -2.75
C ASN A 76 -1.18 9.28 -3.32
N ALA A 77 0.09 8.90 -3.51
CA ALA A 77 1.11 9.76 -4.07
C ALA A 77 0.79 10.21 -5.51
N GLN A 78 -0.05 9.47 -6.24
CA GLN A 78 -0.50 9.83 -7.59
C GLN A 78 -1.54 10.96 -7.61
N ASP A 79 -2.09 11.37 -6.47
CA ASP A 79 -3.03 12.49 -6.39
C ASP A 79 -2.30 13.86 -6.44
N PHE A 80 -0.96 13.86 -6.46
CA PHE A 80 -0.10 15.05 -6.46
C PHE A 80 0.68 15.13 -7.77
N ASN A 81 0.87 16.35 -8.29
CA ASN A 81 1.63 16.54 -9.54
C ASN A 81 3.14 16.40 -9.32
N THR A 82 3.62 16.71 -8.12
CA THR A 82 5.05 16.68 -7.79
C THR A 82 5.32 16.11 -6.39
N THR A 83 6.55 15.65 -6.16
CA THR A 83 7.01 15.25 -4.81
C THR A 83 7.02 16.39 -3.82
N ALA A 84 7.26 17.62 -4.29
CA ALA A 84 7.23 18.80 -3.46
C ALA A 84 5.81 19.05 -2.92
N GLU A 85 4.79 18.95 -3.78
CA GLU A 85 3.38 19.06 -3.36
C GLU A 85 3.00 17.97 -2.35
N LEU A 86 3.41 16.71 -2.59
CA LEU A 86 3.19 15.63 -1.63
C LEU A 86 3.90 15.93 -0.29
N ALA A 87 5.15 16.36 -0.32
CA ALA A 87 5.91 16.67 0.89
C ALA A 87 5.30 17.83 1.68
N GLU A 88 4.88 18.91 0.99
CA GLU A 88 4.17 20.04 1.60
C GLU A 88 2.85 19.61 2.22
N PHE A 89 2.08 18.76 1.54
CA PHE A 89 0.84 18.20 2.07
C PHE A 89 1.07 17.38 3.34
N LEU A 90 2.05 16.46 3.31
CA LEU A 90 2.39 15.62 4.46
C LEU A 90 2.84 16.48 5.65
N LEU A 91 3.68 17.50 5.42
CA LEU A 91 4.13 18.42 6.46
C LEU A 91 2.99 19.26 7.04
N ALA A 92 2.08 19.77 6.20
CA ALA A 92 0.91 20.49 6.67
C ALA A 92 -0.02 19.59 7.49
N LEU A 93 -0.10 18.30 7.16
CA LEU A 93 -0.91 17.32 7.87
C LEU A 93 -0.35 17.01 9.27
N THR A 94 0.98 16.91 9.45
CA THR A 94 1.59 16.71 10.77
C THR A 94 1.40 17.90 11.72
N GLN A 95 1.21 19.11 11.16
CA GLN A 95 0.93 20.33 11.92
C GLN A 95 -0.55 20.45 12.35
N ASN A 96 -1.43 19.57 11.87
CA ASN A 96 -2.85 19.59 12.21
C ASN A 96 -3.30 18.22 12.76
N PRO A 97 -3.18 18.01 14.09
CA PRO A 97 -3.52 16.74 14.72
C PRO A 97 -4.96 16.29 14.46
N THR A 98 -5.92 17.22 14.42
CA THR A 98 -7.33 16.90 14.12
C THR A 98 -7.50 16.36 12.71
N LYS A 99 -6.86 17.01 11.72
CA LYS A 99 -6.90 16.55 10.34
C LYS A 99 -6.19 15.22 10.16
N TYR A 100 -5.03 15.02 10.78
CA TYR A 100 -4.32 13.74 10.77
C TYR A 100 -5.17 12.63 11.41
N ALA A 101 -5.74 12.87 12.59
CA ALA A 101 -6.62 11.92 13.28
C ALA A 101 -7.86 11.55 12.45
N SER A 102 -8.35 12.44 11.59
CA SER A 102 -9.51 12.17 10.73
C SER A 102 -9.32 10.99 9.77
N TYR A 103 -8.07 10.64 9.42
CA TYR A 103 -7.77 9.50 8.55
C TYR A 103 -8.01 8.13 9.22
N PHE A 104 -8.20 8.09 10.54
CA PHE A 104 -8.41 6.85 11.30
C PHE A 104 -9.88 6.59 11.62
N TRP A 105 -10.82 7.38 11.07
CA TRP A 105 -12.26 7.25 11.31
C TRP A 105 -12.79 5.82 11.10
N TRP A 106 -12.22 5.13 10.12
CA TRP A 106 -12.65 3.82 9.66
C TRP A 106 -12.35 2.71 10.68
N LYS A 107 -11.33 2.86 11.53
CA LYS A 107 -10.93 1.84 12.52
C LYS A 107 -12.01 1.55 13.55
N LYS A 108 -13.01 2.43 13.69
CA LYS A 108 -14.21 2.19 14.51
C LYS A 108 -15.18 1.18 13.88
N TYR A 109 -15.18 1.05 12.56
CA TYR A 109 -16.19 0.31 11.80
C TYR A 109 -15.62 -0.91 11.07
N TYR A 110 -14.33 -0.91 10.77
CA TYR A 110 -13.66 -1.96 10.03
C TYR A 110 -12.41 -2.41 10.77
N SER A 111 -12.09 -3.69 10.62
CA SER A 111 -10.85 -4.30 11.07
C SER A 111 -10.20 -5.04 9.92
N TYR A 112 -8.89 -5.16 9.96
CA TYR A 112 -8.19 -6.11 9.10
C TYR A 112 -8.55 -7.54 9.53
N GLU A 113 -8.78 -8.41 8.57
CA GLU A 113 -8.99 -9.84 8.80
C GLU A 113 -8.00 -10.63 7.92
N ASP A 114 -7.22 -11.52 8.54
CA ASP A 114 -6.39 -12.46 7.79
C ASP A 114 -7.27 -13.59 7.25
N THR A 115 -7.62 -13.49 5.98
CA THR A 115 -8.47 -14.46 5.29
C THR A 115 -7.67 -15.53 4.56
N THR A 116 -6.34 -15.65 4.78
CA THR A 116 -5.48 -16.55 3.99
C THR A 116 -6.00 -18.00 3.98
N HIS A 117 -6.52 -18.46 5.13
CA HIS A 117 -7.14 -19.77 5.24
C HIS A 117 -8.46 -19.91 4.47
N SER A 118 -9.30 -18.86 4.42
CA SER A 118 -10.57 -18.91 3.69
C SER A 118 -10.37 -18.75 2.19
N THR A 119 -9.34 -18.02 1.74
CA THR A 119 -9.11 -17.76 0.30
C THR A 119 -8.98 -19.04 -0.52
N LEU A 120 -8.34 -20.10 0.01
CA LEU A 120 -8.25 -21.39 -0.68
C LEU A 120 -9.60 -22.11 -0.73
N CYS A 121 -10.42 -21.99 0.31
CA CYS A 121 -11.78 -22.51 0.32
C CYS A 121 -12.68 -21.75 -0.66
N ASP A 122 -12.61 -20.42 -0.70
CA ASP A 122 -13.38 -19.58 -1.62
C ASP A 122 -12.99 -19.85 -3.07
N LEU A 123 -11.69 -20.05 -3.33
CA LEU A 123 -11.20 -20.47 -4.64
C LEU A 123 -11.75 -21.84 -5.01
N CYS A 124 -11.68 -22.81 -4.08
CA CYS A 124 -12.24 -24.15 -4.29
C CYS A 124 -13.74 -24.08 -4.60
N GLU A 125 -14.51 -23.32 -3.83
CA GLU A 125 -15.94 -23.13 -4.04
C GLU A 125 -16.23 -22.52 -5.42
N LYS A 126 -15.52 -21.46 -5.80
CA LYS A 126 -15.65 -20.83 -7.13
C LYS A 126 -15.31 -21.82 -8.25
N LEU A 127 -14.26 -22.61 -8.11
CA LEU A 127 -13.88 -23.62 -9.11
C LEU A 127 -14.92 -24.74 -9.26
N HIS A 128 -15.67 -25.06 -8.20
CA HIS A 128 -16.73 -26.09 -8.25
C HIS A 128 -18.08 -25.53 -8.72
N ASN A 129 -18.39 -24.27 -8.38
CA ASN A 129 -19.69 -23.67 -8.65
C ASN A 129 -19.73 -22.89 -9.97
N ASP A 130 -18.63 -22.25 -10.38
CA ASP A 130 -18.56 -21.47 -11.61
C ASP A 130 -18.31 -22.39 -12.80
N LYS A 131 -19.37 -22.68 -13.55
CA LYS A 131 -19.35 -23.65 -14.65
C LYS A 131 -18.86 -23.06 -15.96
N ILE A 132 -18.47 -21.78 -15.99
CA ILE A 132 -17.97 -21.13 -17.20
C ILE A 132 -16.47 -21.41 -17.28
N PRO A 133 -16.01 -22.30 -18.18
CA PRO A 133 -14.59 -22.61 -18.29
C PRO A 133 -13.89 -21.39 -18.89
N LYS A 134 -12.98 -20.78 -18.13
CA LYS A 134 -12.09 -19.75 -18.64
C LYS A 134 -10.68 -20.32 -18.74
N THR A 135 -10.27 -20.68 -19.95
CA THR A 135 -8.89 -21.07 -20.22
C THR A 135 -8.10 -19.86 -20.66
N VAL A 136 -6.95 -19.64 -20.02
CA VAL A 136 -5.99 -18.62 -20.39
C VAL A 136 -4.75 -19.33 -20.87
N ASN A 137 -4.39 -19.16 -22.14
CA ASN A 137 -3.24 -19.86 -22.75
C ASN A 137 -1.90 -19.35 -22.21
N ASN A 138 -1.80 -18.05 -21.92
CA ASN A 138 -0.64 -17.43 -21.33
C ASN A 138 -1.10 -16.57 -20.14
N PHE A 139 -0.90 -17.09 -18.93
CA PHE A 139 -1.30 -16.40 -17.71
C PHE A 139 -0.53 -15.09 -17.50
N GLU A 140 0.76 -15.08 -17.82
CA GLU A 140 1.61 -13.90 -17.69
C GLU A 140 1.11 -12.78 -18.60
N GLU A 141 0.82 -13.09 -19.87
CA GLU A 141 0.27 -12.11 -20.80
C GLU A 141 -1.10 -11.60 -20.32
N TYR A 142 -1.98 -12.50 -19.90
CA TYR A 142 -3.31 -12.12 -19.39
C TYR A 142 -3.26 -11.24 -18.15
N TYR A 143 -2.31 -11.49 -17.24
CA TYR A 143 -2.21 -10.79 -15.96
C TYR A 143 -1.41 -9.49 -16.05
N ILE A 144 -0.40 -9.42 -16.92
CA ILE A 144 0.56 -8.30 -16.96
C ILE A 144 0.28 -7.34 -18.11
N LYS A 145 -0.09 -7.84 -19.30
CA LYS A 145 -0.21 -7.02 -20.50
C LYS A 145 -1.34 -6.00 -20.33
N ASP A 146 -1.02 -4.72 -20.58
CA ASP A 146 -1.91 -3.58 -20.40
C ASP A 146 -2.50 -3.43 -18.98
N GLN A 147 -1.99 -4.18 -17.99
CA GLN A 147 -2.37 -4.07 -16.58
C GLN A 147 -1.28 -3.37 -15.75
N CYS A 148 -0.03 -3.45 -16.19
CA CYS A 148 1.14 -2.96 -15.45
C CYS A 148 1.86 -1.86 -16.22
N TYR A 149 2.32 -0.84 -15.50
CA TYR A 149 3.21 0.20 -16.02
C TYR A 149 4.41 0.40 -15.11
N SER A 150 5.49 0.87 -15.72
CA SER A 150 6.76 1.10 -15.03
C SER A 150 6.59 2.16 -13.94
N PRO A 151 7.05 1.92 -12.70
CA PRO A 151 7.02 2.93 -11.64
C PRO A 151 7.88 4.16 -11.99
N TYR A 152 8.78 4.02 -12.97
CA TYR A 152 9.68 5.07 -13.46
C TYR A 152 9.05 5.99 -14.51
N ASN A 153 7.76 5.83 -14.81
CA ASN A 153 7.06 6.64 -15.82
C ASN A 153 6.48 7.95 -15.23
N LEU A 154 6.63 8.19 -13.93
CA LEU A 154 6.39 9.51 -13.34
C LEU A 154 7.64 10.39 -13.52
N SER A 155 7.42 11.60 -14.04
CA SER A 155 8.45 12.62 -14.31
C SER A 155 9.38 12.91 -13.12
N TRP A 156 8.90 12.73 -11.89
CA TRP A 156 9.68 13.02 -10.68
C TRP A 156 10.44 11.82 -10.10
N MET A 157 10.04 10.57 -10.40
CA MET A 157 10.79 9.40 -9.92
C MET A 157 12.12 9.25 -10.66
N GLN A 158 12.17 9.71 -11.92
CA GLN A 158 13.42 9.88 -12.65
C GLN A 158 14.37 10.90 -11.96
N ALA A 159 13.82 11.92 -11.31
CA ALA A 159 14.61 12.95 -10.62
C ALA A 159 15.20 12.48 -9.27
N ILE A 160 14.61 11.48 -8.61
CA ILE A 160 15.13 10.90 -7.36
C ILE A 160 16.35 10.01 -7.62
N TYR A 161 16.38 9.30 -8.74
CA TYR A 161 17.46 8.36 -9.09
C TYR A 161 18.60 8.97 -9.92
N GLN A 162 18.48 10.25 -10.32
CA GLN A 162 19.56 10.99 -11.01
C GLN A 162 20.47 11.78 -10.04
N ARG A 163 20.44 11.47 -8.73
CA ARG A 163 21.35 12.06 -7.73
C ARG A 163 22.27 11.02 -7.12
#